data_AF-W7QHZ7-F1
#
_entry.id   AF-W7QHZ7-F1
#
_cell.length_a   1.000
_cell.length_b   1.000
_cell.length_c   1.000
_cell.angle_alpha   90.00
_cell.angle_beta   90.00
_cell.angle_gamma   90.00
#
_symmetry.space_group_name_H-M   'P 1'
#
loop_
_entity.id
_entity.type
_entity.pdbx_description
1 polymer ?
#
loop_
_entity_poly.entity_id
_entity_poly.type
_entity_poly.pdbx_seq_one_letter_code
_entity_poly.pdbx_strand_id
1 'polypeptide(L)' 'MAQTSKFSDQDLDRVVSALKIALSVQKVPANLSLVALGTLVSEVIEQNFPQENQKAIAENFAKALQDSIKD' A
#
# COMPACT_ATOMS: atom_id res chain seq x y z
N MET A 1 -12.87 -17.59 -8.06
CA MET A 1 -12.72 -16.95 -9.38
C MET A 1 -11.90 -15.70 -9.19
N ALA A 2 -10.80 -15.60 -9.95
CA ALA A 2 -10.08 -14.39 -10.36
C ALA A 2 -9.50 -13.50 -9.21
N GLN A 3 -8.34 -12.89 -9.29
CA GLN A 3 -7.72 -12.21 -10.42
C GLN A 3 -6.20 -12.21 -10.22
N THR A 4 -5.47 -12.77 -11.18
CA THR A 4 -4.14 -12.30 -11.63
C THR A 4 -3.21 -11.74 -10.56
N SER A 5 -2.52 -12.62 -9.82
CA SER A 5 -1.25 -12.27 -9.19
C SER A 5 -0.23 -11.97 -10.30
N LYS A 6 -0.29 -10.76 -10.87
CA LYS A 6 0.74 -10.21 -11.78
C LYS A 6 2.10 -10.09 -11.10
N PHE A 7 2.13 -10.26 -9.78
CA PHE A 7 3.30 -10.30 -8.91
C PHE A 7 3.34 -11.69 -8.27
N SER A 8 4.52 -12.31 -8.22
CA SER A 8 4.67 -13.55 -7.46
C SER A 8 4.37 -13.25 -5.99
N ASP A 9 3.62 -14.10 -5.29
CA ASP A 9 3.34 -13.92 -3.85
C ASP A 9 4.63 -13.69 -3.04
N GLN A 10 5.75 -14.27 -3.50
CA GLN A 10 7.09 -14.03 -2.95
C GLN A 10 7.59 -12.58 -3.09
N ASP A 11 7.33 -11.92 -4.22
CA ASP A 11 7.81 -10.56 -4.44
C ASP A 11 7.02 -9.57 -3.59
N LEU A 12 5.70 -9.81 -3.44
CA LEU A 12 4.87 -9.04 -2.53
C LEU A 12 5.33 -9.21 -1.07
N ASP A 13 5.53 -10.45 -0.62
CA ASP A 13 5.97 -10.74 0.74
C ASP A 13 7.34 -10.13 1.07
N ARG A 14 8.27 -10.14 0.10
CA ARG A 14 9.58 -9.47 0.23
C ARG A 14 9.43 -7.97 0.44
N VAL A 15 8.61 -7.30 -0.37
CA VAL A 15 8.39 -5.85 -0.26
C VAL A 15 7.72 -5.51 1.08
N VAL A 16 6.68 -6.27 1.46
CA VAL A 16 5.99 -6.07 2.74
C VAL A 16 6.94 -6.29 3.93
N SER A 17 7.79 -7.32 3.86
CA SER A 17 8.80 -7.60 4.89
C SER A 17 9.83 -6.47 5.00
N ALA A 18 10.31 -5.93 3.88
CA ALA A 18 11.22 -4.78 3.89
C ALA A 18 10.58 -3.54 4.54
N LEU A 19 9.31 -3.26 4.23
CA LEU A 19 8.56 -2.16 4.85
C LEU A 19 8.38 -2.37 6.36
N LYS A 20 8.04 -3.60 6.79
CA LYS A 20 7.95 -3.96 8.22
C LYS A 20 9.27 -3.74 8.94
N ILE A 21 10.39 -4.13 8.34
CA ILE A 21 11.73 -3.92 8.90
C ILE A 21 12.02 -2.43 9.03
N ALA A 22 11.79 -1.63 7.98
CA ALA A 22 12.04 -0.19 8.01
C ALA A 22 11.25 0.52 9.13
N LEU A 23 9.97 0.18 9.29
CA LEU A 23 9.12 0.71 10.37
C LEU A 23 9.58 0.25 11.76
N SER A 24 10.04 -1.00 11.88
CA SER A 24 10.54 -1.57 13.14
C SER A 24 11.87 -0.95 13.56
N VAL A 25 12.79 -0.73 12.62
CA VAL A 25 14.11 -0.11 12.85
C VAL A 25 13.94 1.31 13.37
N GLN A 26 13.02 2.08 12.81
CA GLN A 26 12.74 3.44 13.23
C GLN A 26 11.89 3.53 14.53
N LYS A 27 11.47 2.39 15.11
CA LYS A 27 10.63 2.31 16.31
C LYS A 27 9.41 3.24 16.24
N VAL A 28 8.80 3.28 15.06
CA VAL A 28 7.74 4.22 14.75
C VAL A 28 6.45 3.78 15.46
N PRO A 29 5.74 4.66 16.18
CA PRO A 29 4.44 4.32 16.73
C PRO A 29 3.43 4.03 15.61
N ALA A 30 2.45 3.16 15.87
CA ALA A 30 1.49 2.71 14.87
C ALA A 30 0.82 3.87 14.10
N ASN A 31 0.48 4.96 14.77
CA ASN A 31 -0.10 6.16 14.13
C ASN A 31 0.84 6.78 13.09
N LEU A 32 2.14 6.90 13.38
CA LEU A 32 3.09 7.49 12.43
C LEU A 32 3.38 6.52 11.30
N SER A 33 3.43 5.21 11.56
CA SER A 33 3.53 4.17 10.52
C SER A 33 2.38 4.25 9.53
N LEU A 34 1.14 4.42 10.00
CA LEU A 34 -0.04 4.57 9.13
C LEU A 34 0.03 5.84 8.27
N VAL A 35 0.44 6.97 8.85
CA VAL A 35 0.62 8.23 8.11
C VAL A 35 1.73 8.11 7.07
N ALA A 36 2.87 7.51 7.42
CA ALA A 36 3.99 7.31 6.51
C ALA A 36 3.61 6.39 5.34
N LEU A 37 2.92 5.28 5.61
CA LEU A 37 2.43 4.37 4.56
C LEU A 37 1.40 5.07 3.66
N GLY A 38 0.48 5.84 4.22
CA GLY A 38 -0.49 6.63 3.44
C GLY A 38 0.17 7.69 2.55
N THR A 39 1.23 8.33 3.05
CA THR A 39 2.03 9.31 2.29
C THR A 39 2.75 8.60 1.14
N LEU A 40 3.40 7.47 1.42
CA LEU A 40 4.09 6.67 0.40
C LEU A 40 3.13 6.23 -0.72
N VAL A 41 1.92 5.76 -0.35
CA VAL A 41 0.90 5.38 -1.33
C VAL A 41 0.46 6.60 -2.16
N SER A 42 0.30 7.76 -1.53
CA SER A 42 -0.07 8.99 -2.23
C SER A 42 1.02 9.39 -3.24
N GLU A 43 2.29 9.38 -2.85
CA GLU A 43 3.42 9.66 -3.75
C GLU A 43 3.50 8.67 -4.92
N VAL A 44 3.28 7.37 -4.65
CA VAL A 44 3.24 6.35 -5.71
C VAL A 44 2.11 6.65 -6.68
N ILE A 45 0.93 7.03 -6.19
CA ILE A 45 -0.20 7.38 -7.06
C ILE A 45 0.11 8.63 -7.88
N GLU A 46 0.68 9.66 -7.24
CA GLU A 46 1.00 10.93 -7.89
C GLU A 46 2.08 10.79 -8.97
N GLN A 47 3.09 9.97 -8.73
CA GLN A 47 4.22 9.79 -9.67
C GLN A 47 3.90 8.81 -10.81
N ASN A 48 3.04 7.81 -10.58
CA ASN A 48 2.80 6.75 -11.55
C ASN A 48 1.52 6.93 -12.37
N PHE A 49 0.63 7.86 -11.98
CA PHE A 49 -0.66 8.04 -12.65
C PHE A 49 -1.01 9.51 -12.91
N PRO A 50 -1.72 9.81 -14.02
CA PRO A 50 -2.16 11.15 -14.34
C PRO A 50 -3.22 11.64 -13.34
N GLN A 51 -3.24 12.95 -13.06
CA GLN A 51 -4.12 13.58 -12.05
C GLN A 51 -5.59 13.19 -12.18
N GLU A 52 -6.10 13.02 -13.40
CA GLU A 52 -7.48 12.59 -13.66
C GLU A 52 -7.82 11.21 -13.06
N ASN A 53 -6.83 10.31 -12.96
CA ASN A 53 -7.00 8.93 -12.50
C ASN A 53 -6.55 8.73 -11.05
N GLN A 54 -5.77 9.67 -10.48
CA GLN A 54 -5.23 9.55 -9.12
C GLN A 54 -6.33 9.32 -8.08
N LYS A 55 -7.41 10.10 -8.16
CA LYS A 55 -8.54 9.99 -7.21
C LYS A 55 -9.23 8.63 -7.30
N ALA A 56 -9.53 8.17 -8.51
CA ALA A 56 -10.18 6.88 -8.72
C ALA A 56 -9.31 5.70 -8.23
N ILE A 57 -7.98 5.79 -8.41
CA ILE A 57 -7.03 4.79 -7.92
C ILE A 57 -6.95 4.81 -6.40
N ALA A 58 -6.88 5.99 -5.79
CA ALA A 58 -6.90 6.12 -4.33
C ALA A 58 -8.18 5.55 -3.71
N GLU A 59 -9.35 5.80 -4.32
CA GLU A 59 -10.63 5.22 -3.89
C GLU A 59 -10.65 3.70 -4.00
N ASN A 60 -10.12 3.14 -5.09
CA ASN A 60 -10.01 1.69 -5.27
C ASN A 60 -9.05 1.06 -4.24
N PHE A 61 -7.92 1.72 -3.97
CA PHE A 61 -6.98 1.28 -2.93
C PHE A 61 -7.65 1.27 -1.54
N ALA A 62 -8.37 2.34 -1.19
CA ALA A 62 -9.07 2.44 0.08
C ALA A 62 -10.15 1.34 0.23
N LYS A 63 -10.90 1.03 -0.83
CA LYS A 63 -11.85 -0.08 -0.83
C LYS A 63 -11.15 -1.42 -0.64
N ALA A 64 -10.10 -1.70 -1.41
CA ALA A 64 -9.33 -2.93 -1.28
C ALA A 64 -8.74 -3.11 0.14
N LEU A 65 -8.27 -2.02 0.75
CA LEU A 65 -7.80 -2.04 2.14
C LEU A 65 -8.93 -2.39 3.12
N GLN A 66 -10.11 -1.80 2.96
CA GLN A 66 -11.27 -2.10 3.81
C GLN A 66 -11.74 -3.56 3.64
N ASP A 67 -11.77 -4.06 2.41
CA ASP A 67 -12.11 -5.46 2.13
C ASP A 67 -11.06 -6.42 2.72
N SER A 68 -9.77 -6.05 2.69
CA SER A 68 -8.70 -6.86 3.27
C SER A 68 -8.70 -6.94 4.80
N ILE A 69 -9.36 -6.01 5.50
CA ILE A 69 -9.47 -5.98 6.97
C ILE A 69 -10.80 -6.62 7.44
N LYS A 70 -11.73 -6.90 6.52
CA LYS A 70 -13.05 -7.45 6.82
C LYS A 70 -13.09 -8.97 7.04
N ASP A 71 -11.94 -9.62 7.14
CA ASP A 71 -11.79 -11.02 7.56
C ASP A 71 -11.34 -11.11 9.02
#